data_AF-V7PKH6-F1
#
_entry.id   AF-V7PKH6-F1
#
_cell.length_a   1.000
_cell.length_b   1.000
_cell.length_c   1.000
_cell.angle_alpha   90.00
_cell.angle_beta   90.00
_cell.angle_gamma   90.00
#
_symmetry.space_group_name_H-M   'P 1'
#
loop_
_entity.id
_entity.type
_entity.pdbx_description
1 polymer ?
#
loop_
_entity_poly.entity_id
_entity_poly.type
_entity_poly.pdbx_seq_one_letter_code
_entity_poly.pdbx_strand_id
1 'polypeptide(L)'
;MFNYESIFINEDVVSEMTIDDVKNLKPYWNVQIANFKDSINEPVFTLLQMAILLNKKKIVGYLLARKSLDINVLSKHNQTALMIACEKKVPLDWIEAILKKGGDLGINVKDDFNETALDKCTFNSKGIFEYTPLKIYNLCRTVIRISYLFYSFQIYIYHKLSLLCCNYYTKRVLSISLSLC
;
A
#
# COMPACT_ATOMS: atom_id res chain seq x y z
N MET A 1 -10.74 -14.61 -30.20
CA MET A 1 -10.23 -13.35 -29.62
C MET A 1 -10.90 -13.22 -28.26
N PHE A 2 -10.16 -13.43 -27.16
CA PHE A 2 -10.75 -13.44 -25.82
C PHE A 2 -11.19 -12.02 -25.46
N ASN A 3 -12.44 -11.84 -25.06
CA ASN A 3 -12.97 -10.54 -24.65
C ASN A 3 -12.38 -10.19 -23.29
N TYR A 4 -11.45 -9.22 -23.25
CA TYR A 4 -10.63 -8.88 -22.08
C TYR A 4 -11.39 -8.12 -20.99
N GLU A 5 -12.68 -7.83 -21.19
CA GLU A 5 -13.49 -6.99 -20.31
C GLU A 5 -14.33 -7.74 -19.26
N SER A 6 -14.36 -9.08 -19.21
CA SER A 6 -15.44 -9.79 -18.49
C SER A 6 -15.01 -10.92 -17.55
N ILE A 7 -13.87 -10.79 -16.85
CA ILE A 7 -13.64 -11.60 -15.64
C ILE A 7 -13.57 -10.64 -14.47
N PHE A 8 -14.74 -10.17 -14.03
CA PHE A 8 -14.85 -9.50 -12.74
C PHE A 8 -14.98 -10.57 -11.65
N ILE A 9 -14.03 -10.56 -10.72
CA ILE A 9 -14.05 -11.42 -9.54
C ILE A 9 -14.40 -10.58 -8.32
N ASN A 10 -15.39 -11.04 -7.55
CA ASN A 10 -15.80 -10.31 -6.37
C ASN A 10 -14.96 -10.74 -5.16
N GLU A 11 -15.06 -10.00 -4.06
CA GLU A 11 -14.37 -10.32 -2.82
C GLU A 11 -14.62 -11.74 -2.32
N ASP A 12 -15.86 -12.24 -2.43
CA ASP A 12 -16.25 -13.58 -2.01
C ASP A 12 -15.40 -14.64 -2.72
N VAL A 13 -15.23 -14.48 -4.04
CA VAL A 13 -14.43 -15.38 -4.88
C VAL A 13 -12.97 -15.36 -4.45
N VAL A 14 -12.40 -14.17 -4.24
CA VAL A 14 -11.01 -14.03 -3.76
C VAL A 14 -10.85 -14.58 -2.35
N SER A 15 -11.92 -14.54 -1.54
CA SER A 15 -11.90 -15.01 -0.18
C SER A 15 -11.81 -16.54 -0.08
N GLU A 16 -12.44 -17.28 -0.99
CA GLU A 16 -12.44 -18.74 -1.04
C GLU A 16 -11.37 -19.32 -1.96
N MET A 17 -10.70 -18.46 -2.73
CA MET A 17 -9.72 -18.84 -3.75
C MET A 17 -8.57 -19.70 -3.21
N THR A 18 -8.31 -20.81 -3.90
CA THR A 18 -7.15 -21.66 -3.64
C THR A 18 -5.92 -21.19 -4.43
N ILE A 19 -4.75 -21.72 -4.11
CA ILE A 19 -3.52 -21.40 -4.85
C ILE A 19 -3.59 -21.88 -6.31
N ASP A 20 -4.34 -22.94 -6.58
CA ASP A 20 -4.49 -23.45 -7.94
C ASP A 20 -5.39 -22.54 -8.78
N ASP A 21 -6.42 -21.94 -8.18
CA ASP A 21 -7.21 -20.89 -8.83
C ASP A 21 -6.35 -19.65 -9.15
N VAL A 22 -5.50 -19.23 -8.20
CA VAL A 22 -4.54 -18.13 -8.42
C VAL A 22 -3.59 -18.45 -9.59
N LYS A 23 -3.16 -19.71 -9.75
CA LYS A 23 -2.33 -20.13 -10.90
C LYS A 23 -3.09 -20.00 -12.22
N ASN A 24 -4.36 -20.39 -12.25
CA ASN A 24 -5.19 -20.31 -13.45
C ASN A 24 -5.42 -18.84 -13.87
N LEU A 25 -5.44 -17.92 -12.90
CA LEU A 25 -5.55 -16.47 -13.13
C LEU A 25 -4.24 -15.79 -13.55
N LYS A 26 -3.17 -16.54 -13.84
CA LYS A 26 -1.86 -15.98 -14.25
C LYS A 26 -1.93 -14.92 -15.36
N PRO A 27 -2.74 -15.07 -16.43
CA PRO A 27 -2.86 -14.03 -17.46
C PRO A 27 -3.42 -12.70 -16.95
N TYR A 28 -4.12 -12.71 -15.81
CA TYR A 28 -4.86 -11.58 -15.26
C TYR A 28 -4.23 -10.97 -14.01
N TRP A 29 -3.07 -11.47 -13.54
CA TRP A 29 -2.43 -10.96 -12.32
C TRP A 29 -2.15 -9.45 -12.35
N ASN A 30 -1.90 -8.89 -13.53
CA ASN A 30 -1.53 -7.49 -13.74
C ASN A 30 -2.70 -6.65 -14.29
N VAL A 31 -3.93 -7.18 -14.22
CA VAL A 31 -5.14 -6.51 -14.69
C VAL A 31 -6.03 -6.18 -13.50
N GLN A 32 -6.74 -5.06 -13.57
CA GLN A 32 -7.77 -4.69 -12.62
C GLN A 32 -9.00 -5.57 -12.87
N ILE A 33 -9.17 -6.63 -12.07
CA ILE A 33 -10.25 -7.62 -12.23
C ILE A 33 -11.10 -7.81 -10.98
N ALA A 34 -10.65 -7.32 -9.83
CA ALA A 34 -11.29 -7.59 -8.54
C ALA A 34 -12.03 -6.36 -7.99
N ASN A 35 -13.24 -6.53 -7.47
CA ASN A 35 -14.00 -5.44 -6.83
C ASN A 35 -14.83 -5.95 -5.64
N PHE A 36 -15.46 -5.03 -4.91
CA PHE A 36 -16.55 -5.38 -3.99
C PHE A 36 -17.89 -5.35 -4.75
N LYS A 37 -18.88 -6.06 -4.23
CA LYS A 37 -20.12 -6.42 -4.94
C LYS A 37 -21.11 -5.25 -5.07
N ASP A 38 -20.87 -4.11 -4.41
CA ASP A 38 -21.95 -3.24 -3.97
C ASP A 38 -22.18 -1.97 -4.82
N SER A 39 -21.44 -1.74 -5.93
CA SER A 39 -21.72 -0.57 -6.80
C SER A 39 -21.10 -0.63 -8.20
N ILE A 40 -21.75 0.03 -9.17
CA ILE A 40 -21.23 0.27 -10.53
C ILE A 40 -19.94 1.12 -10.50
N ASN A 41 -19.72 1.88 -9.42
CA ASN A 41 -18.57 2.75 -9.25
C ASN A 41 -17.46 2.17 -8.37
N GLU A 42 -17.57 0.90 -7.97
CA GLU A 42 -16.60 0.21 -7.13
C GLU A 42 -15.15 0.36 -7.63
N PRO A 43 -14.18 0.55 -6.72
CA PRO A 43 -12.78 0.47 -7.07
C PRO A 43 -12.45 -0.92 -7.59
N VAL A 44 -11.81 -0.96 -8.75
CA VAL A 44 -11.28 -2.20 -9.31
C VAL A 44 -9.81 -2.31 -8.94
N PHE A 45 -9.44 -3.47 -8.42
CA PHE A 45 -8.15 -3.83 -7.89
C PHE A 45 -7.52 -4.95 -8.71
N THR A 46 -6.20 -5.03 -8.65
CA THR A 46 -5.50 -6.24 -9.07
C THR A 46 -5.72 -7.37 -8.06
N LEU A 47 -5.48 -8.60 -8.48
CA LEU A 47 -5.58 -9.77 -7.61
C LEU A 47 -4.70 -9.64 -6.35
N LEU A 48 -3.49 -9.07 -6.50
CA LEU A 48 -2.61 -8.82 -5.36
C LEU A 48 -3.22 -7.80 -4.39
N GLN A 49 -3.69 -6.66 -4.89
CA GLN A 49 -4.27 -5.60 -4.07
C GLN A 49 -5.48 -6.11 -3.28
N MET A 50 -6.36 -6.87 -3.93
CA MET A 50 -7.50 -7.49 -3.25
C MET A 50 -7.07 -8.52 -2.20
N ALA A 51 -6.06 -9.34 -2.50
CA ALA A 51 -5.51 -10.28 -1.52
C ALA A 51 -4.89 -9.57 -0.30
N ILE A 52 -4.30 -8.38 -0.48
CA ILE A 52 -3.79 -7.54 0.61
C ILE A 52 -4.97 -6.99 1.43
N LEU A 53 -6.02 -6.46 0.78
CA LEU A 53 -7.24 -5.94 1.43
C LEU A 53 -7.91 -7.00 2.30
N LEU A 54 -8.02 -8.23 1.79
CA LEU A 54 -8.64 -9.37 2.46
C LEU A 54 -7.67 -10.12 3.41
N ASN A 55 -6.44 -9.62 3.58
CA ASN A 55 -5.40 -10.23 4.43
C ASN A 55 -5.13 -11.72 4.11
N LYS A 56 -5.16 -12.09 2.82
CA LYS A 56 -4.99 -13.48 2.34
C LYS A 56 -3.52 -13.84 2.25
N LYS A 57 -2.89 -14.10 3.40
CA LYS A 57 -1.44 -14.30 3.53
C LYS A 57 -0.83 -15.30 2.55
N LYS A 58 -1.49 -16.44 2.33
CA LYS A 58 -1.03 -17.48 1.41
C LYS A 58 -0.98 -16.98 -0.04
N ILE A 59 -2.03 -16.26 -0.46
CA ILE A 59 -2.14 -15.69 -1.82
C ILE A 59 -1.12 -14.58 -2.02
N VAL A 60 -1.01 -13.66 -1.06
CA VAL A 60 -0.02 -12.56 -1.11
C VAL A 60 1.41 -13.11 -1.20
N GLY A 61 1.77 -14.04 -0.32
CA GLY A 61 3.10 -14.67 -0.35
C GLY A 61 3.36 -15.41 -1.66
N TYR A 62 2.37 -16.12 -2.19
CA TYR A 62 2.48 -16.80 -3.47
C TYR A 62 2.71 -15.83 -4.63
N LEU A 63 1.91 -14.76 -4.73
CA LEU A 63 2.01 -13.77 -5.79
C LEU A 63 3.34 -13.01 -5.74
N LEU A 64 3.73 -12.49 -4.57
CA LEU A 64 4.98 -11.75 -4.39
C LEU A 64 6.22 -12.59 -4.73
N ALA A 65 6.17 -13.91 -4.58
CA ALA A 65 7.26 -14.79 -4.99
C ALA A 65 7.43 -14.90 -6.53
N ARG A 66 6.42 -14.53 -7.33
CA ARG A 66 6.45 -14.70 -8.79
C ARG A 66 7.11 -13.52 -9.49
N LYS A 67 7.95 -13.80 -10.48
CA LYS A 67 8.67 -12.77 -11.26
C LYS A 67 7.78 -12.05 -12.27
N SER A 68 6.71 -12.69 -12.75
CA SER A 68 5.81 -12.13 -13.77
C SER A 68 4.75 -11.18 -13.21
N LEU A 69 4.70 -11.01 -11.89
CA LEU A 69 3.80 -10.09 -11.23
C LEU A 69 4.36 -8.67 -11.37
N ASP A 70 3.54 -7.77 -11.91
CA ASP A 70 3.80 -6.34 -11.91
C ASP A 70 3.20 -5.71 -10.66
N ILE A 71 4.05 -5.16 -9.80
CA ILE A 71 3.67 -4.57 -8.51
C ILE A 71 3.18 -3.12 -8.64
N ASN A 72 3.45 -2.49 -9.78
CA ASN A 72 3.22 -1.05 -9.99
C ASN A 72 1.88 -0.75 -10.67
N VAL A 73 1.08 -1.78 -10.95
CA VAL A 73 -0.27 -1.62 -11.46
C VAL A 73 -1.11 -0.85 -10.43
N LEU A 74 -1.68 0.26 -10.87
CA LEU A 74 -2.53 1.10 -10.04
C LEU A 74 -3.94 0.52 -9.97
N SER A 75 -4.65 0.78 -8.86
CA SER A 75 -6.09 0.57 -8.79
C SER A 75 -6.84 1.65 -9.59
N LYS A 76 -8.16 1.51 -9.71
CA LYS A 76 -9.03 2.56 -10.29
C LYS A 76 -8.90 3.93 -9.61
N HIS A 77 -8.49 3.97 -8.34
CA HIS A 77 -8.24 5.21 -7.59
C HIS A 77 -6.78 5.68 -7.61
N ASN A 78 -6.01 5.23 -8.60
CA ASN A 78 -4.57 5.49 -8.69
C ASN A 78 -3.76 4.99 -7.47
N GLN A 79 -4.28 4.02 -6.72
CA GLN A 79 -3.58 3.49 -5.56
C GLN A 79 -2.58 2.40 -5.93
N THR A 80 -1.40 2.43 -5.32
CA THR A 80 -0.39 1.38 -5.45
C THR A 80 -0.61 0.26 -4.44
N ALA A 81 -0.04 -0.93 -4.68
CA ALA A 81 -0.07 -2.01 -3.69
C ALA A 81 0.56 -1.61 -2.35
N LEU A 82 1.56 -0.72 -2.39
CA LEU A 82 2.22 -0.19 -1.19
C LEU A 82 1.28 0.73 -0.39
N MET A 83 0.52 1.61 -1.04
CA MET A 83 -0.47 2.46 -0.35
C MET A 83 -1.50 1.63 0.40
N ILE A 84 -2.05 0.60 -0.26
CA ILE A 84 -3.06 -0.28 0.33
C ILE A 84 -2.48 -1.07 1.50
N ALA A 85 -1.25 -1.56 1.36
CA ALA A 85 -0.52 -2.24 2.45
C ALA A 85 -0.34 -1.32 3.68
N CYS A 86 0.05 -0.06 3.46
CA CYS A 86 0.20 0.94 4.53
C CYS A 86 -1.14 1.26 5.20
N GLU A 87 -2.18 1.48 4.41
CA GLU A 87 -3.53 1.80 4.90
C GLU A 87 -4.11 0.68 5.77
N LYS A 88 -3.96 -0.58 5.32
CA LYS A 88 -4.45 -1.77 6.02
C LYS A 88 -3.53 -2.25 7.15
N LYS A 89 -2.37 -1.62 7.36
CA LYS A 89 -1.41 -1.97 8.43
C LYS A 89 -1.01 -3.44 8.37
N VAL A 90 -0.70 -3.92 7.15
CA VAL A 90 -0.28 -5.30 6.93
C VAL A 90 1.15 -5.53 7.42
N PRO A 91 1.55 -6.78 7.75
CA PRO A 91 2.89 -7.07 8.29
C PRO A 91 4.05 -6.44 7.52
N LEU A 92 5.08 -5.98 8.23
CA LEU A 92 6.28 -5.38 7.63
C LEU A 92 6.95 -6.28 6.58
N ASP A 93 6.90 -7.60 6.77
CA ASP A 93 7.43 -8.58 5.81
C ASP A 93 6.81 -8.43 4.42
N TRP A 94 5.53 -8.05 4.33
CA TRP A 94 4.85 -7.83 3.05
C TRP A 94 5.31 -6.55 2.41
N ILE A 95 5.44 -5.48 3.20
CA ILE A 95 5.96 -4.19 2.75
C ILE A 95 7.39 -4.39 2.21
N GLU A 96 8.24 -5.13 2.93
CA GLU A 96 9.58 -5.47 2.46
C GLU A 96 9.55 -6.26 1.15
N ALA A 97 8.68 -7.26 1.02
CA ALA A 97 8.56 -8.05 -0.20
C ALA A 97 8.07 -7.22 -1.39
N ILE A 98 7.12 -6.30 -1.17
CA ILE A 98 6.63 -5.34 -2.17
C ILE A 98 7.76 -4.41 -2.61
N LEU A 99 8.53 -3.86 -1.68
CA LEU A 99 9.67 -2.99 -1.97
C LEU A 99 10.79 -3.73 -2.72
N LYS A 100 11.14 -4.97 -2.32
CA LYS A 100 12.10 -5.82 -3.02
C LYS A 100 11.70 -6.13 -4.46
N LYS A 101 10.41 -6.03 -4.77
CA LYS A 101 9.84 -6.27 -6.11
C LYS A 101 9.77 -5.03 -7.00
N GLY A 102 10.25 -3.88 -6.53
CA GLY A 102 10.20 -2.62 -7.28
C GLY A 102 8.97 -1.77 -6.99
N GLY A 103 8.29 -2.00 -5.85
CA GLY A 103 7.18 -1.16 -5.39
C GLY A 103 7.62 0.22 -4.87
N ASP A 104 8.92 0.51 -4.88
CA ASP A 104 9.50 1.79 -4.50
C ASP A 104 9.16 2.92 -5.48
N LEU A 105 8.94 2.58 -6.76
CA LEU A 105 8.42 3.50 -7.77
C LEU A 105 7.06 4.09 -7.36
N GLY A 106 6.28 3.34 -6.58
CA GLY A 106 4.97 3.72 -6.09
C GLY A 106 4.96 4.66 -4.88
N ILE A 107 6.11 5.00 -4.28
CA ILE A 107 6.15 5.75 -3.02
C ILE A 107 5.71 7.21 -3.21
N ASN A 108 6.13 7.85 -4.31
CA ASN A 108 5.78 9.23 -4.65
C ASN A 108 4.52 9.37 -5.49
N VAL A 109 3.96 8.25 -5.95
CA VAL A 109 2.68 8.26 -6.65
C VAL A 109 1.65 8.85 -5.69
N LYS A 110 0.74 9.63 -6.25
CA LYS A 110 -0.40 10.17 -5.50
C LYS A 110 -1.66 9.49 -5.99
N ASP A 111 -2.50 9.07 -5.05
CA ASP A 111 -3.84 8.59 -5.37
C ASP A 111 -4.78 9.77 -5.74
N ASP A 112 -6.03 9.45 -6.03
CA ASP A 112 -7.07 10.46 -6.35
C ASP A 112 -7.32 11.47 -5.22
N PHE A 113 -6.93 11.14 -3.98
CA PHE A 113 -7.00 12.03 -2.81
C PHE A 113 -5.73 12.88 -2.64
N ASN A 114 -4.81 12.82 -3.61
CA ASN A 114 -3.51 13.47 -3.58
C ASN A 114 -2.62 12.98 -2.40
N GLU A 115 -2.84 11.74 -1.95
CA GLU A 115 -2.11 11.09 -0.87
C GLU A 115 -1.07 10.10 -1.41
N THR A 116 0.11 10.09 -0.78
CA THR A 116 1.20 9.15 -1.06
C THR A 116 1.13 7.91 -0.17
N ALA A 117 1.93 6.87 -0.46
CA ALA A 117 2.05 5.71 0.43
C ALA A 117 2.44 6.10 1.88
N LEU A 118 3.24 7.17 2.03
CA LEU A 118 3.63 7.70 3.34
C LEU A 118 2.50 8.48 4.04
N ASP A 119 1.58 9.09 3.29
CA ASP A 119 0.39 9.75 3.87
C ASP A 119 -0.55 8.73 4.50
N LYS A 120 -0.75 7.60 3.83
CA LYS A 120 -1.59 6.51 4.34
C LYS A 120 -1.05 5.88 5.62
N CYS A 121 0.24 6.08 5.94
CA CYS A 121 0.84 5.66 7.18
C CYS A 121 0.41 6.58 8.34
N THR A 122 -0.79 6.36 8.87
CA THR A 122 -1.29 7.14 10.02
C THR A 122 -0.45 6.89 11.27
N PHE A 123 -0.06 7.97 11.96
CA PHE A 123 0.51 7.88 13.31
C PHE A 123 -0.56 7.35 14.25
N ASN A 124 -0.40 6.09 14.70
CA ASN A 124 -1.31 5.56 15.70
C ASN A 124 -1.10 6.32 17.02
N SER A 125 -2.16 6.89 17.56
CA SER A 125 -2.17 7.59 18.86
C SER A 125 -1.86 6.68 20.06
N LYS A 126 -1.66 5.38 19.82
CA LYS A 126 -1.35 4.35 20.83
C LYS A 126 0.12 3.90 20.90
N GLY A 127 1.06 4.59 20.27
CA GLY A 127 2.49 4.44 20.60
C GLY A 127 3.17 3.12 20.21
N ILE A 128 2.64 2.37 19.23
CA ILE A 128 3.35 1.22 18.65
C ILE A 128 4.04 1.69 17.37
N PHE A 129 5.36 1.86 17.43
CA PHE A 129 6.23 2.43 16.40
C PHE A 129 6.36 1.60 15.09
N GLU A 130 5.52 0.58 14.89
CA GLU A 130 5.73 -0.44 13.85
C GLU A 130 5.47 0.09 12.43
N TYR A 131 4.50 0.98 12.23
CA TYR A 131 4.10 1.51 10.91
C TYR A 131 4.33 3.02 10.75
N THR A 132 5.46 3.53 11.26
CA THR A 132 5.80 4.95 11.09
C THR A 132 6.30 5.22 9.66
N PRO A 133 6.01 6.42 9.10
CA PRO A 133 6.62 6.85 7.83
C PRO A 133 8.15 6.69 7.83
N LEU A 134 8.78 6.90 8.99
CA LEU A 134 10.22 6.72 9.19
C LEU A 134 10.66 5.24 9.05
N LYS A 135 9.87 4.29 9.56
CA LYS A 135 10.18 2.86 9.44
C LYS A 135 10.09 2.40 7.98
N ILE A 136 9.03 2.79 7.27
CA ILE A 136 8.87 2.46 5.84
C ILE A 136 9.96 3.13 5.01
N TYR A 137 10.31 4.38 5.32
CA TYR A 137 11.45 5.05 4.70
C TYR A 137 12.77 4.30 4.92
N ASN A 138 13.05 3.89 6.16
CA ASN A 138 14.25 3.13 6.49
C ASN A 138 14.25 1.76 5.79
N LEU A 139 13.09 1.12 5.63
CA LEU A 139 12.96 -0.11 4.85
C LEU A 139 13.28 0.12 3.37
N CYS A 140 12.74 1.17 2.75
CA CYS A 140 13.08 1.54 1.38
C CYS A 140 14.59 1.75 1.23
N ARG A 141 15.20 2.51 2.14
CA ARG A 141 16.65 2.75 2.16
C ARG A 141 17.47 1.46 2.29
N THR A 142 17.04 0.55 3.15
CA THR A 142 17.77 -0.71 3.43
C THR A 142 17.61 -1.72 2.30
N VAL A 143 16.41 -1.79 1.71
CA VAL A 143 16.05 -2.75 0.66
C VAL A 143 16.62 -2.36 -0.71
N ILE A 144 16.64 -1.06 -1.06
CA ILE A 144 16.94 -0.61 -2.44
C ILE A 144 18.45 -0.45 -2.67
N ARG A 145 19.28 -0.33 -1.61
CA ARG A 145 20.75 -0.36 -1.61
C ARG A 145 21.50 0.42 -2.71
N ILE A 146 20.86 1.39 -3.39
CA ILE A 146 21.47 2.22 -4.44
C ILE A 146 21.21 3.71 -4.17
N SER A 147 22.33 4.42 -4.22
CA SER A 147 22.57 5.86 -4.25
C SER A 147 21.83 6.56 -5.41
N TYR A 148 21.54 7.86 -5.26
CA TYR A 148 21.13 8.82 -6.33
C TYR A 148 19.65 9.24 -6.50
N LEU A 149 18.71 8.88 -5.61
CA LEU A 149 17.39 9.56 -5.57
C LEU A 149 17.15 10.43 -4.31
N PHE A 150 18.20 10.65 -3.51
CA PHE A 150 18.05 11.10 -2.12
C PHE A 150 17.74 12.59 -1.90
N TYR A 151 17.98 13.50 -2.85
CA TYR A 151 17.85 14.93 -2.53
C TYR A 151 16.41 15.44 -2.50
N SER A 152 15.57 15.08 -3.47
CA SER A 152 14.16 15.52 -3.49
C SER A 152 13.32 14.84 -2.41
N PHE A 153 13.62 13.57 -2.13
CA PHE A 153 12.86 12.74 -1.20
C PHE A 153 13.16 13.04 0.26
N GLN A 154 14.42 13.37 0.59
CA GLN A 154 14.81 13.75 1.95
C GLN A 154 14.18 15.10 2.33
N ILE A 155 14.11 16.08 1.41
CA ILE A 155 13.42 17.35 1.65
C ILE A 155 11.92 17.13 1.89
N TYR A 156 11.27 16.25 1.13
CA TYR A 156 9.85 15.94 1.31
C TYR A 156 9.56 15.32 2.68
N ILE A 157 10.36 14.33 3.09
CA ILE A 157 10.21 13.70 4.40
C ILE A 157 10.56 14.68 5.53
N TYR A 158 11.62 15.49 5.41
CA TYR A 158 11.96 16.49 6.43
C TYR A 158 10.88 17.57 6.56
N HIS A 159 10.34 18.09 5.44
CA HIS A 159 9.27 19.09 5.45
C HIS A 159 7.96 18.53 6.01
N LYS A 160 7.65 17.26 5.70
CA LYS A 160 6.43 16.61 6.18
C LYS A 160 6.57 16.16 7.63
N LEU A 161 7.71 15.57 8.02
CA LEU A 161 8.05 15.31 9.42
C LEU A 161 8.13 16.60 10.23
N SER A 162 8.62 17.72 9.68
CA SER A 162 8.63 19.00 10.39
C SER A 162 7.23 19.56 10.58
N LEU A 163 6.36 19.48 9.56
CA LEU A 163 4.94 19.84 9.68
C LEU A 163 4.18 18.91 10.65
N LEU A 164 4.48 17.62 10.64
CA LEU A 164 3.88 16.60 11.51
C LEU A 164 4.38 16.72 12.96
N CYS A 165 5.66 17.01 13.17
CA CYS A 165 6.22 17.34 14.48
C CYS A 165 5.61 18.66 14.99
N CYS A 166 5.50 19.70 14.16
CA CYS A 166 4.79 20.93 14.53
C CYS A 166 3.35 20.64 14.96
N ASN A 167 2.59 19.81 14.22
CA ASN A 167 1.23 19.44 14.58
C ASN A 167 1.12 18.56 15.84
N TYR A 168 2.11 17.71 16.10
CA TYR A 168 2.16 16.89 17.30
C TYR A 168 2.51 17.72 18.54
N TYR A 169 3.44 18.67 18.42
CA TYR A 169 3.79 19.62 19.48
C TYR A 169 2.65 20.59 19.75
N THR A 170 1.97 21.14 18.74
CA THR A 170 0.81 22.02 18.96
C THR A 170 -0.35 21.26 19.62
N LYS A 171 -0.69 20.05 19.17
CA LYS A 171 -1.72 19.23 19.84
C LYS A 171 -1.35 18.88 21.28
N ARG A 172 -0.08 18.58 21.55
CA ARG A 172 0.39 18.25 22.91
C ARG A 172 0.41 19.47 23.82
N VAL A 173 0.84 20.64 23.32
CA VAL A 173 0.78 21.92 24.06
C VAL A 173 -0.66 22.32 24.34
N LEU A 174 -1.57 22.21 23.36
CA LEU A 174 -3.01 22.46 23.55
C LEU A 174 -3.65 21.50 24.57
N SER A 175 -3.28 20.21 24.56
CA SER A 175 -3.76 19.25 25.56
C SER A 175 -3.25 19.53 26.98
N ILE A 176 -2.03 20.03 27.11
CA ILE A 176 -1.43 20.38 28.41
C ILE A 176 -2.05 21.67 28.94
N SER A 177 -2.30 22.67 28.09
CA SER A 177 -2.97 23.91 28.49
C SER A 177 -4.44 23.72 28.89
N LEU A 178 -5.16 22.77 28.30
CA LEU A 178 -6.55 22.45 28.67
C LEU A 178 -6.67 21.62 29.97
N SER A 179 -5.61 20.95 30.40
CA SER A 179 -5.57 20.22 31.69
C SER A 179 -5.11 21.06 32.89
N LEU A 180 -4.76 22.33 32.66
CA LEU A 180 -4.25 23.27 33.68
C LEU A 180 -5.19 24.47 33.92
N CYS A 181 -6.43 24.42 33.40
CA CYS A 181 -7.52 25.33 33.73
C CYS A 181 -8.62 24.62 34.51
#